data_AF-J5WNU3-F1
#
_entry.id   AF-J5WNU3-F1
#
_cell.length_a   1.000
_cell.length_b   1.000
_cell.length_c   1.000
_cell.angle_alpha   90.00
_cell.angle_beta   90.00
_cell.angle_gamma   90.00
#
_symmetry.space_group_name_H-M   'P 1'
#
loop_
_entity.id
_entity.type
_entity.pdbx_description
1 polymer ?
#
loop_
_entity_poly.entity_id
_entity_poly.type
_entity_poly.pdbx_seq_one_letter_code
_entity_poly.pdbx_strand_id
1 'polypeptide(L)'
;MTGTNLNFDTGTITLYVQGDPSRKFAFNPTDQRVLKGFLRLVDEADEKMKDFSKRAENIDEAGDITEAEFTSQTADLMDDIDHWFRSSFDSIFGKGQAQIVFGNTSSVAINSDGEYIMIAMLMALYPIFEKEIQTRSDRIDKVCSEIIEELPEEEKELPTEKAHSAHKEAEEENADTDSAEEH
;
A
#
# COMPACT_ATOMS: atom_id res chain seq x y z
N MET A 1 37.51 17.19 -2.52
CA MET A 1 36.70 18.26 -1.90
C MET A 1 36.54 17.92 -0.43
N THR A 2 36.78 18.87 0.47
CA THR A 2 36.53 18.72 1.91
C THR A 2 35.20 19.37 2.25
N GLY A 3 34.22 18.58 2.70
CA GLY A 3 32.91 19.06 3.16
C GLY A 3 32.68 18.70 4.63
N THR A 4 31.80 19.45 5.29
CA THR A 4 31.35 19.19 6.67
C THR A 4 30.03 18.41 6.64
N ASN A 5 29.86 17.44 7.54
CA ASN A 5 28.62 16.67 7.63
C ASN A 5 27.47 17.52 8.21
N LEU A 6 26.30 17.44 7.59
CA LEU A 6 25.04 17.94 8.13
C LEU A 6 24.22 16.76 8.63
N ASN A 7 23.90 16.73 9.92
CA ASN A 7 23.14 15.64 10.56
C ASN A 7 21.82 16.17 11.09
N PHE A 8 20.72 15.50 10.74
CA PHE A 8 19.38 15.74 11.28
C PHE A 8 18.57 14.43 11.21
N ASP A 9 17.50 14.34 11.99
CA ASP A 9 16.63 13.17 11.99
C ASP A 9 15.68 13.21 10.78
N THR A 10 15.77 12.19 9.93
CA THR A 10 14.91 12.03 8.75
C THR A 10 13.70 11.14 9.04
N GLY A 11 13.54 10.60 10.25
CA GLY A 11 12.50 9.64 10.60
C GLY A 11 12.63 8.29 9.88
N THR A 12 13.81 7.99 9.33
CA THR A 12 14.05 6.75 8.58
C THR A 12 14.20 5.56 9.52
N ILE A 13 13.37 4.54 9.33
CA ILE A 13 13.52 3.24 9.99
C ILE A 13 14.34 2.29 9.10
N THR A 14 14.94 1.27 9.70
CA THR A 14 15.64 0.20 8.97
C THR A 14 15.08 -1.15 9.37
N LEU A 15 14.67 -1.93 8.38
CA LEU A 15 14.21 -3.31 8.50
C LEU A 15 15.29 -4.23 7.91
N TYR A 16 15.57 -5.33 8.61
CA TYR A 16 16.49 -6.37 8.14
C TYR A 16 15.67 -7.51 7.56
N VAL A 17 15.76 -7.67 6.24
CA VAL A 17 14.91 -8.62 5.52
C VAL A 17 15.25 -10.04 5.95
N GLN A 18 14.28 -10.75 6.53
CA GLN A 18 14.46 -12.10 7.09
C GLN A 18 15.62 -12.21 8.10
N GLY A 19 15.86 -11.12 8.84
CA GLY A 19 16.93 -11.06 9.85
C GLY A 19 18.34 -10.93 9.30
N ASP A 20 18.53 -10.75 8.00
CA ASP A 20 19.84 -10.59 7.36
C ASP A 20 20.35 -9.13 7.44
N PRO A 21 21.43 -8.84 8.19
CA PRO A 21 21.98 -7.49 8.33
C PRO A 21 22.52 -6.88 7.04
N SER A 22 22.80 -7.69 6.00
CA SER A 22 23.26 -7.21 4.70
C SER A 22 22.10 -6.72 3.83
N ARG A 23 20.86 -7.16 4.12
CA ARG A 23 19.65 -6.81 3.39
C ARG A 23 18.88 -5.73 4.15
N LYS A 24 19.42 -4.51 4.08
CA LYS A 24 18.89 -3.33 4.78
C LYS A 24 17.85 -2.62 3.93
N PHE A 25 16.58 -2.79 4.29
CA PHE A 25 15.48 -2.05 3.71
C PHE A 25 15.14 -0.85 4.60
N ALA A 26 15.32 0.38 4.09
CA ALA A 26 15.19 1.59 4.89
C ALA A 26 14.31 2.63 4.19
N PHE A 27 13.37 3.19 4.94
CA PHE A 27 12.44 4.21 4.46
C PHE A 27 11.91 5.05 5.63
N ASN A 28 11.34 6.21 5.34
CA ASN A 28 10.61 6.99 6.33
C ASN A 28 9.11 6.64 6.20
N PRO A 29 8.50 5.91 7.16
CA PRO A 29 7.07 5.53 7.09
C PRO A 29 6.14 6.75 7.17
N THR A 30 6.69 7.87 7.61
CA THR A 30 6.01 9.14 7.79
C THR A 30 6.09 10.01 6.53
N ASP A 31 6.87 9.63 5.51
CA ASP A 31 6.90 10.31 4.21
C ASP A 31 5.58 10.05 3.47
N GLN A 32 4.84 11.13 3.21
CA GLN A 32 3.54 11.07 2.54
C GLN A 32 3.61 10.48 1.12
N ARG A 33 4.74 10.63 0.43
CA ARG A 33 4.93 10.01 -0.90
C ARG A 33 5.04 8.50 -0.79
N VAL A 34 5.79 8.02 0.21
CA VAL A 34 5.95 6.59 0.49
C VAL A 34 4.61 5.99 0.92
N LEU A 35 3.93 6.62 1.89
CA LEU A 35 2.64 6.14 2.38
C LEU A 35 1.58 6.07 1.28
N LYS A 36 1.37 7.16 0.53
CA LYS A 36 0.40 7.16 -0.58
C LYS A 36 0.78 6.16 -1.67
N GLY A 37 2.07 6.02 -1.96
CA GLY A 37 2.58 5.04 -2.90
C GLY A 37 2.29 3.60 -2.46
N PHE A 38 2.52 3.29 -1.19
CA PHE A 38 2.25 1.97 -0.61
C PHE A 38 0.76 1.63 -0.63
N LEU A 39 -0.12 2.54 -0.19
CA LEU A 39 -1.57 2.31 -0.23
C LEU A 39 -2.05 2.10 -1.67
N ARG A 40 -1.57 2.92 -2.61
CA ARG A 40 -1.87 2.74 -4.04
C ARG A 40 -1.40 1.39 -4.55
N LEU A 41 -0.22 0.91 -4.15
CA LEU A 41 0.27 -0.42 -4.55
C LEU A 41 -0.64 -1.54 -4.02
N VAL A 42 -1.17 -1.41 -2.80
CA VAL A 42 -2.14 -2.36 -2.24
C VAL A 42 -3.43 -2.37 -3.06
N ASP A 43 -3.95 -1.20 -3.42
CA ASP A 43 -5.17 -1.08 -4.24
C ASP A 43 -4.95 -1.62 -5.67
N GLU A 44 -3.86 -1.22 -6.31
CA GLU A 44 -3.50 -1.67 -7.67
C GLU A 44 -3.21 -3.18 -7.74
N ALA A 45 -2.74 -3.80 -6.63
CA ALA A 45 -2.51 -5.24 -6.59
C ALA A 45 -3.80 -6.04 -6.75
N ASP A 46 -4.93 -5.58 -6.22
CA ASP A 46 -6.23 -6.24 -6.40
C ASP A 46 -6.70 -6.16 -7.85
N GLU A 47 -6.62 -4.98 -8.47
CA GLU A 47 -6.97 -4.79 -9.88
C GLU A 47 -6.07 -5.62 -10.80
N LYS A 48 -4.77 -5.64 -10.53
CA LYS A 48 -3.81 -6.45 -11.28
C LYS A 48 -4.07 -7.94 -11.12
N MET A 49 -4.43 -8.40 -9.92
CA MET A 49 -4.77 -9.81 -9.73
C MET A 49 -5.98 -10.23 -10.58
N LYS A 50 -7.00 -9.37 -10.72
CA LYS A 50 -8.14 -9.62 -11.60
C LYS A 50 -7.74 -9.71 -13.08
N ASP A 51 -6.85 -8.83 -13.53
CA ASP A 51 -6.31 -8.88 -14.90
C ASP A 51 -5.53 -10.18 -15.14
N PHE A 52 -4.69 -10.59 -14.19
CA PHE A 52 -3.92 -11.83 -14.28
C PHE A 52 -4.81 -13.08 -14.26
N SER A 53 -5.88 -13.10 -13.43
CA SER A 53 -6.86 -14.18 -13.44
C SER A 53 -7.50 -14.35 -14.83
N LYS A 54 -7.94 -13.25 -15.46
CA LYS A 54 -8.51 -13.31 -16.82
C LYS A 54 -7.50 -13.79 -17.86
N ARG A 55 -6.24 -13.35 -17.75
CA ARG A 55 -5.16 -13.81 -18.64
C ARG A 55 -4.88 -15.30 -18.44
N ALA A 56 -4.92 -15.80 -17.22
CA ALA A 56 -4.77 -17.22 -16.91
C ALA A 56 -5.93 -18.06 -17.50
N GLU A 57 -7.18 -17.61 -17.32
CA GLU A 57 -8.36 -18.24 -17.92
C GLU A 57 -8.23 -18.34 -19.45
N ASN A 58 -7.77 -17.28 -20.12
CA ASN A 58 -7.55 -17.30 -21.57
C ASN A 58 -6.47 -18.30 -22.01
N ILE A 59 -5.47 -18.58 -21.16
CA ILE A 59 -4.44 -19.59 -21.44
C ILE A 59 -5.06 -20.99 -21.29
N ASP A 60 -5.87 -21.22 -20.26
CA ASP A 60 -6.59 -22.49 -20.03
C ASP A 60 -7.61 -22.78 -21.16
N GLU A 61 -8.31 -21.76 -21.66
CA GLU A 61 -9.34 -21.88 -22.70
C GLU A 61 -8.78 -21.95 -24.12
N ALA A 62 -7.47 -21.76 -24.32
CA ALA A 62 -6.81 -21.91 -25.60
C ALA A 62 -6.77 -23.40 -26.01
N GLY A 63 -7.89 -23.91 -26.52
CA GLY A 63 -8.20 -25.33 -26.76
C GLY A 63 -7.35 -26.07 -27.81
N ASP A 64 -6.10 -25.64 -28.06
CA ASP A 64 -5.18 -26.30 -28.99
C ASP A 64 -3.69 -26.03 -28.66
N ILE A 65 -3.34 -25.74 -27.39
CA ILE A 65 -1.95 -25.57 -26.96
C ILE A 65 -1.40 -26.83 -26.30
N THR A 66 -0.11 -27.10 -26.50
CA THR A 66 0.61 -28.18 -25.82
C THR A 66 0.84 -27.86 -24.35
N GLU A 67 1.07 -28.87 -23.52
CA GLU A 67 1.45 -28.70 -22.10
C GLU A 67 2.69 -27.81 -21.91
N ALA A 68 3.65 -27.90 -22.85
CA ALA A 68 4.84 -27.07 -22.86
C ALA A 68 4.51 -25.60 -23.14
N GLU A 69 3.62 -25.32 -24.09
CA GLU A 69 3.15 -23.96 -24.39
C GLU A 69 2.35 -23.37 -23.25
N PHE A 70 1.46 -24.18 -22.63
CA PHE A 70 0.72 -23.78 -21.43
C PHE A 70 1.67 -23.39 -20.29
N THR A 71 2.67 -24.21 -20.02
CA THR A 71 3.68 -23.95 -18.98
C THR A 71 4.48 -22.69 -19.30
N SER A 72 4.87 -22.49 -20.56
CA SER A 72 5.61 -21.29 -20.98
C SER A 72 4.78 -20.02 -20.81
N GLN A 73 3.53 -20.01 -21.30
CA GLN A 73 2.65 -18.84 -21.20
C GLN A 73 2.31 -18.51 -19.74
N THR A 74 2.16 -19.54 -18.89
CA THR A 74 1.98 -19.35 -17.45
C THR A 74 3.24 -18.74 -16.81
N ALA A 75 4.43 -19.22 -17.17
CA ALA A 75 5.69 -18.66 -16.69
C ALA A 75 5.89 -17.19 -17.12
N ASP A 76 5.57 -16.86 -18.38
CA ASP A 76 5.62 -15.50 -18.91
C ASP A 76 4.63 -14.58 -18.18
N LEU A 77 3.41 -15.07 -17.91
CA LEU A 77 2.43 -14.35 -17.11
C LEU A 77 3.01 -14.06 -15.71
N MET A 78 3.58 -15.06 -15.04
CA MET A 78 4.17 -14.89 -13.70
C MET A 78 5.35 -13.90 -13.69
N ASP A 79 6.16 -13.88 -14.75
CA ASP A 79 7.25 -12.91 -14.91
C ASP A 79 6.74 -11.48 -15.08
N ASP A 80 5.64 -11.29 -15.84
CA ASP A 80 4.98 -9.98 -15.96
C ASP A 80 4.50 -9.46 -14.59
N ILE A 81 3.94 -10.35 -13.74
CA ILE A 81 3.48 -9.99 -12.40
C ILE A 81 4.68 -9.55 -11.53
N ASP A 82 5.74 -10.36 -11.51
CA ASP A 82 6.96 -10.06 -10.75
C ASP A 82 7.57 -8.73 -11.20
N HIS A 83 7.68 -8.52 -12.51
CA HIS A 83 8.26 -7.31 -13.08
C HIS A 83 7.44 -6.06 -12.70
N TRP A 84 6.11 -6.12 -12.86
CA TRP A 84 5.22 -5.03 -12.47
C TRP A 84 5.38 -4.73 -10.98
N PHE A 85 5.29 -5.74 -10.12
CA PHE A 85 5.29 -5.54 -8.68
C PHE A 85 6.61 -4.95 -8.18
N ARG A 86 7.74 -5.51 -8.64
CA ARG A 86 9.09 -5.01 -8.28
C ARG A 86 9.31 -3.58 -8.77
N SER A 87 8.84 -3.26 -9.97
CA SER A 87 8.96 -1.91 -10.54
C SER A 87 8.13 -0.90 -9.74
N SER A 88 6.90 -1.26 -9.38
CA SER A 88 6.04 -0.43 -8.53
C SER A 88 6.66 -0.23 -7.15
N PHE A 89 7.21 -1.29 -6.55
CA PHE A 89 7.91 -1.22 -5.27
C PHE A 89 9.12 -0.26 -5.31
N ASP A 90 9.97 -0.39 -6.32
CA ASP A 90 11.13 0.49 -6.52
C ASP A 90 10.71 1.95 -6.76
N SER A 91 9.55 2.19 -7.40
CA SER A 91 9.03 3.55 -7.61
C SER A 91 8.64 4.26 -6.31
N ILE A 92 8.29 3.49 -5.28
CA ILE A 92 7.83 3.98 -3.97
C ILE A 92 9.00 4.14 -3.02
N PHE A 93 9.83 3.10 -2.91
CA PHE A 93 10.89 3.01 -1.89
C PHE A 93 12.27 3.41 -2.41
N GLY A 94 12.41 3.56 -3.72
CA GLY A 94 13.66 3.90 -4.39
C GLY A 94 14.22 2.72 -5.18
N LYS A 95 15.01 3.06 -6.21
CA LYS A 95 15.59 2.09 -7.14
C LYS A 95 16.44 1.05 -6.41
N GLY A 96 16.20 -0.23 -6.71
CA GLY A 96 16.95 -1.37 -6.18
C GLY A 96 16.45 -1.90 -4.83
N GLN A 97 15.41 -1.31 -4.24
CA GLN A 97 14.85 -1.78 -2.97
C GLN A 97 14.16 -3.13 -3.13
N ALA A 98 13.48 -3.37 -4.25
CA ALA A 98 12.90 -4.67 -4.57
C ALA A 98 13.98 -5.76 -4.59
N GLN A 99 15.16 -5.49 -5.15
CA GLN A 99 16.27 -6.45 -5.11
C GLN A 99 16.75 -6.73 -3.69
N ILE A 100 16.77 -5.74 -2.81
CA ILE A 100 17.12 -5.93 -1.39
C ILE A 100 16.09 -6.83 -0.69
N VAL A 101 14.80 -6.59 -0.94
CA VAL A 101 13.67 -7.26 -0.27
C VAL A 101 13.39 -8.66 -0.81
N PHE A 102 13.52 -8.89 -2.11
CA PHE A 102 13.18 -10.17 -2.73
C PHE A 102 14.41 -10.99 -3.14
N GLY A 103 15.57 -10.34 -3.29
CA GLY A 103 16.76 -11.00 -3.84
C GLY A 103 16.46 -11.55 -5.23
N ASN A 104 16.91 -12.77 -5.48
CA ASN A 104 16.68 -13.49 -6.74
C ASN A 104 15.37 -14.28 -6.76
N THR A 105 14.60 -14.26 -5.66
CA THR A 105 13.31 -14.93 -5.59
C THR A 105 12.25 -14.04 -6.26
N SER A 106 11.41 -14.65 -7.09
CA SER A 106 10.24 -13.99 -7.67
C SER A 106 9.25 -13.61 -6.56
N SER A 107 8.64 -12.43 -6.66
CA SER A 107 7.61 -11.97 -5.73
C SER A 107 6.31 -12.76 -5.85
N VAL A 108 6.11 -13.50 -6.94
CA VAL A 108 5.00 -14.46 -7.10
C VAL A 108 5.39 -15.89 -6.77
N ALA A 109 6.58 -16.13 -6.21
CA ALA A 109 6.84 -17.42 -5.58
C ALA A 109 5.94 -17.58 -4.35
N ILE A 110 5.62 -18.84 -4.04
CA ILE A 110 4.76 -19.22 -2.92
C ILE A 110 5.64 -19.54 -1.71
N ASN A 111 5.29 -18.98 -0.55
CA ASN A 111 5.97 -19.25 0.72
C ASN A 111 5.51 -20.60 1.33
N SER A 112 6.01 -20.95 2.51
CA SER A 112 5.62 -22.19 3.20
C SER A 112 4.15 -22.26 3.58
N ASP A 113 3.47 -21.12 3.64
CA ASP A 113 2.07 -20.99 4.06
C ASP A 113 1.10 -20.98 2.88
N GLY A 114 1.61 -21.11 1.64
CA GLY A 114 0.77 -21.13 0.44
C GLY A 114 0.45 -19.75 -0.12
N GLU A 115 1.06 -18.69 0.40
CA GLU A 115 0.82 -17.31 -0.02
C GLU A 115 1.91 -16.81 -0.98
N TYR A 116 1.52 -15.94 -1.91
CA TYR A 116 2.50 -15.21 -2.72
C TYR A 116 3.36 -14.30 -1.85
N ILE A 117 4.67 -14.32 -2.07
CA ILE A 117 5.65 -13.52 -1.30
C ILE A 117 5.32 -12.01 -1.37
N MET A 118 4.80 -11.51 -2.50
CA MET A 118 4.36 -10.12 -2.62
C MET A 118 3.26 -9.76 -1.61
N ILE A 119 2.29 -10.66 -1.38
CA ILE A 119 1.19 -10.45 -0.43
C ILE A 119 1.72 -10.52 0.99
N ALA A 120 2.53 -11.54 1.30
CA ALA A 120 3.18 -11.67 2.60
C ALA A 120 4.01 -10.41 2.96
N MET A 121 4.70 -9.83 1.97
CA MET A 121 5.46 -8.59 2.13
C MET A 121 4.54 -7.38 2.40
N LEU A 122 3.48 -7.18 1.61
CA LEU A 122 2.53 -6.09 1.82
C LEU A 122 1.91 -6.18 3.22
N MET A 123 1.48 -7.38 3.63
CA MET A 123 0.95 -7.66 4.95
C MET A 123 1.95 -7.40 6.07
N ALA A 124 3.24 -7.65 5.84
CA ALA A 124 4.29 -7.35 6.83
C ALA A 124 4.56 -5.84 6.97
N LEU A 125 4.42 -5.06 5.89
CA LEU A 125 4.61 -3.61 5.92
C LEU A 125 3.39 -2.83 6.41
N TYR A 126 2.18 -3.35 6.18
CA TYR A 126 0.95 -2.64 6.52
C TYR A 126 0.88 -2.18 7.99
N PRO A 127 1.18 -3.01 9.01
CA PRO A 127 1.14 -2.58 10.41
C PRO A 127 2.14 -1.47 10.75
N ILE A 128 3.25 -1.38 10.00
CA ILE A 128 4.25 -0.32 10.20
C ILE A 128 3.66 1.03 9.80
N PHE A 129 2.97 1.09 8.66
CA PHE A 129 2.29 2.31 8.23
C PHE A 129 1.09 2.64 9.12
N GLU A 130 0.26 1.66 9.47
CA GLU A 130 -0.91 1.84 10.32
C GLU A 130 -0.54 2.43 11.69
N LYS A 131 0.47 1.86 12.35
CA LYS A 131 0.94 2.35 13.65
C LYS A 131 1.43 3.80 13.60
N GLU A 132 2.11 4.18 12.52
CA GLU A 132 2.62 5.55 12.35
C GLU A 132 1.49 6.54 12.03
N ILE A 133 0.47 6.14 11.29
CA ILE A 133 -0.74 6.94 11.08
C ILE A 133 -1.45 7.18 12.41
N GLN A 134 -1.66 6.12 13.21
CA GLN A 134 -2.32 6.25 14.51
C GLN A 134 -1.52 7.15 15.46
N THR A 135 -0.20 6.93 15.57
CA THR A 135 0.68 7.75 16.42
C THR A 135 0.64 9.22 16.03
N ARG A 136 0.50 9.53 14.73
CA ARG A 136 0.35 10.91 14.25
C ARG A 136 -1.00 11.50 14.59
N SER A 137 -2.09 10.76 14.44
CA SER A 137 -3.42 11.20 14.86
C SER A 137 -3.40 11.60 16.33
N ASP A 138 -2.89 10.72 17.21
CA ASP A 138 -2.81 10.96 18.64
C ASP A 138 -1.96 12.21 18.98
N ARG A 139 -0.86 12.44 18.25
CA ARG A 139 -0.01 13.62 18.42
C ARG A 139 -0.69 14.90 17.96
N ILE A 140 -1.41 14.85 16.85
CA ILE A 140 -2.19 15.99 16.33
C ILE A 140 -3.28 16.33 17.33
N ASP A 141 -4.05 15.34 17.79
CA ASP A 141 -5.10 15.53 18.78
C ASP A 141 -4.56 16.14 20.07
N LYS A 142 -3.41 15.65 20.53
CA LYS A 142 -2.71 16.21 21.69
C LYS A 142 -2.29 17.67 21.48
N VAL A 143 -1.65 18.00 20.37
CA VAL A 143 -1.25 19.38 20.07
C VAL A 143 -2.47 20.29 19.95
N CYS A 144 -3.54 19.85 19.28
CA CYS A 144 -4.80 20.58 19.20
C CYS A 144 -5.38 20.82 20.60
N SER A 145 -5.39 19.81 21.48
CA SER A 145 -5.87 19.98 22.87
C SER A 145 -5.02 20.95 23.69
N GLU A 146 -3.69 20.89 23.56
CA GLU A 146 -2.78 21.81 24.26
C GLU A 146 -3.00 23.26 23.78
N ILE A 147 -3.14 23.46 22.47
CA ILE A 147 -3.47 24.78 21.90
C ILE A 147 -4.81 25.28 22.43
N ILE A 148 -5.86 24.45 22.42
CA ILE A 148 -7.20 24.83 22.91
C ILE A 148 -7.19 25.17 24.40
N GLU A 149 -6.39 24.46 25.22
CA GLU A 149 -6.24 24.77 26.64
C GLU A 149 -5.56 26.13 26.88
N GLU A 150 -4.61 26.51 26.02
CA GLU A 150 -3.86 27.77 26.08
C GLU A 150 -4.61 28.99 25.48
N LEU A 151 -5.74 28.79 24.78
CA LEU A 151 -6.56 29.89 24.27
C LEU A 151 -7.24 30.68 25.42
N PRO A 152 -7.44 32.01 25.30
CA PRO A 152 -8.29 32.77 26.23
C PRO A 152 -9.74 32.24 26.18
N GLU A 153 -10.47 32.26 27.30
CA GLU A 153 -11.83 31.65 27.38
C GLU A 153 -12.82 32.14 26.31
N GLU A 154 -12.64 33.37 25.80
CA GLU A 154 -13.45 33.94 24.74
C GLU A 154 -13.27 33.27 23.36
N GLU A 155 -12.18 32.51 23.15
CA GLU A 155 -11.87 31.81 21.90
C GLU A 155 -12.04 30.27 22.01
N LYS A 156 -12.33 29.73 23.20
CA LYS A 156 -12.55 28.29 23.42
C LYS A 156 -13.90 27.77 22.91
N GLU A 157 -14.83 28.66 22.57
CA GLU A 157 -16.08 28.32 21.91
C GLU A 157 -15.95 28.44 20.38
N LEU A 158 -15.47 27.38 19.72
CA LEU A 158 -15.73 27.12 18.31
C LEU A 158 -16.49 25.79 18.17
N PRO A 159 -17.49 25.70 17.27
CA PRO A 159 -18.55 24.71 17.38
C PRO A 159 -18.07 23.30 17.02
N THR A 160 -18.20 22.38 17.97
CA THR A 160 -17.93 20.94 17.88
C THR A 160 -18.94 20.15 17.02
N GLU A 161 -19.64 20.80 16.09
CA GLU A 161 -20.71 20.16 15.34
C GLU A 161 -20.60 20.46 13.83
N LYS A 162 -19.64 19.83 13.14
CA LYS A 162 -19.68 19.59 11.68
C LYS A 162 -18.61 18.65 11.08
N ALA A 163 -18.05 17.71 11.86
CA ALA A 163 -17.14 16.69 11.31
C ALA A 163 -17.72 15.26 11.30
N HIS A 164 -18.90 15.04 11.88
CA HIS A 164 -19.51 13.69 11.99
C HIS A 164 -20.76 13.43 11.13
N SER A 165 -21.17 14.33 10.22
CA SER A 165 -22.29 14.06 9.30
C SER A 165 -21.90 13.78 7.85
N ALA A 166 -20.65 13.97 7.43
CA ALA A 166 -20.27 13.78 6.02
C ALA A 166 -20.15 12.30 5.58
N HIS A 167 -20.30 11.33 6.49
CA HIS A 167 -20.24 9.91 6.15
C HIS A 167 -21.58 9.16 6.28
N LYS A 168 -22.68 9.86 6.62
CA LYS A 168 -24.01 9.25 6.76
C LYS A 168 -25.04 9.75 5.75
N GLU A 169 -24.76 10.82 5.00
CA GLU A 169 -25.67 11.34 3.97
C GLU A 169 -25.36 10.84 2.55
N ALA A 170 -24.36 9.97 2.35
CA ALA A 170 -24.09 9.36 1.04
C ALA A 170 -24.77 7.99 0.83
N GLU A 171 -25.44 7.43 1.84
CA GLU A 171 -26.17 6.15 1.72
C GLU A 171 -27.69 6.30 1.54
N GLU A 172 -28.25 7.52 1.58
CA GLU A 172 -29.71 7.75 1.37
C GLU A 172 -30.07 8.34 -0.01
N GLU A 173 -29.10 8.67 -0.88
CA GLU A 173 -29.37 9.23 -2.23
C GLU A 173 -29.23 8.19 -3.37
N ASN A 174 -29.45 6.90 -3.09
CA ASN A 174 -29.61 5.88 -4.15
C ASN A 174 -30.72 4.86 -3.83
N ALA A 175 -31.70 5.24 -3.01
CA ALA A 175 -32.91 4.47 -2.77
C ALA A 175 -34.16 5.23 -3.24
N ASP A 176 -34.11 5.88 -4.40
CA ASP A 176 -35.34 6.28 -5.09
C ASP A 176 -35.10 6.52 -6.59
N THR A 177 -34.96 5.42 -7.33
CA THR A 177 -35.35 5.43 -8.74
C THR A 177 -36.40 4.37 -8.97
N ASP A 178 -37.61 4.86 -9.21
CA ASP A 178 -38.56 4.39 -10.22
C ASP A 178 -39.55 3.29 -9.77
N SER A 179 -40.42 3.67 -8.83
CA SER A 179 -41.79 3.15 -8.82
C SER A 179 -42.69 4.08 -9.64
N ALA A 180 -43.06 3.61 -10.82
CA ALA A 180 -44.39 3.73 -11.43
C ALA A 180 -45.11 5.09 -11.35
N GLU A 181 -45.27 5.73 -12.51
CA GLU A 181 -46.58 6.05 -13.08
C GLU A 181 -46.41 6.66 -14.49
N GLU A 182 -46.96 6.03 -15.52
CA GLU A 182 -47.90 6.69 -16.45
C GLU A 182 -48.51 5.67 -17.43
N HIS A 183 -49.84 5.56 -17.33
CA HIS A 183 -50.86 5.32 -18.37
C HIS A 183 -50.83 4.10 -19.30
#